data_AF-A0A961VD81-F1
#
_entry.id   AF-A0A961VD81-F1
#
_cell.length_a   1.000
_cell.length_b   1.000
_cell.length_c   1.000
_cell.angle_alpha   90.00
_cell.angle_beta   90.00
_cell.angle_gamma   90.00
#
_symmetry.space_group_name_H-M   'P 1'
#
loop_
_entity.id
_entity.type
_entity.pdbx_description
1 polymer ?
#
loop_
_entity_poly.entity_id
_entity_poly.type
_entity_poly.pdbx_seq_one_letter_code
_entity_poly.pdbx_strand_id
1 'polypeptide(L)'
;TPIRPGLILNNPQRRLPDDQRALFEKNGWEIVDSAQPAHNAPPPLCYSSVWLSMNVLVLDQKTVCVEKSEVWQAEQLDKLGMEVLPVDLRDAYAFGGGLHCCTADVRREGTCEDYFPKQP
;
A
#
# COMPACT_ATOMS: atom_id res chain seq x y z
N THR A 1 -3.57 2.91 -0.86
CA THR A 1 -2.67 2.19 -1.77
C THR A 1 -3.42 1.07 -2.46
N PRO A 2 -3.64 1.14 -3.77
CA PRO A 2 -4.15 -0.01 -4.53
C PRO A 2 -3.18 -1.19 -4.43
N ILE A 3 -3.67 -2.39 -4.15
CA ILE A 3 -2.84 -3.59 -4.00
C ILE A 3 -3.00 -4.53 -5.20
N ARG A 4 -4.24 -4.80 -5.57
CA ARG A 4 -4.61 -5.59 -6.76
C ARG A 4 -6.00 -5.15 -7.24
N PRO A 5 -6.44 -5.54 -8.44
CA PRO A 5 -7.81 -5.28 -8.87
C PRO A 5 -8.83 -5.69 -7.81
N GLY A 6 -9.67 -4.73 -7.42
CA GLY A 6 -10.69 -4.95 -6.39
C GLY A 6 -10.21 -4.85 -4.94
N LEU A 7 -8.96 -4.47 -4.64
CA LEU A 7 -8.48 -4.31 -3.26
C LEU A 7 -7.60 -3.06 -3.09
N ILE A 8 -7.96 -2.21 -2.12
CA ILE A 8 -7.12 -1.10 -1.66
C ILE A 8 -6.83 -1.19 -0.17
N LEU A 9 -5.63 -0.74 0.23
CA LEU A 9 -5.34 -0.36 1.61
C LEU A 9 -5.67 1.12 1.83
N ASN A 10 -6.43 1.40 2.89
CA ASN A 10 -6.76 2.74 3.35
C ASN A 10 -5.96 3.09 4.61
N ASN A 11 -5.54 4.34 4.74
CA ASN A 11 -4.93 4.78 5.99
C ASN A 11 -6.07 5.08 7.01
N PRO A 12 -6.12 4.41 8.17
CA PRO A 12 -7.22 4.59 9.12
C PRO A 12 -7.25 6.00 9.75
N GLN A 13 -6.13 6.71 9.79
CA GLN A 13 -6.02 8.10 10.27
C GLN A 13 -6.31 9.14 9.18
N ARG A 14 -6.25 8.75 7.90
CA ARG A 14 -6.55 9.62 6.75
C ARG A 14 -7.61 8.95 5.89
N ARG A 15 -8.83 8.87 6.43
CA ARG A 15 -9.94 8.16 5.81
C ARG A 15 -10.27 8.74 4.43
N LEU A 16 -10.59 7.85 3.51
CA LEU A 16 -11.19 8.23 2.23
C LEU A 16 -12.46 9.07 2.45
N PRO A 17 -12.64 10.16 1.69
CA PRO A 17 -13.92 10.84 1.58
C PRO A 17 -15.06 9.89 1.18
N ASP A 18 -16.27 10.18 1.64
CA ASP A 18 -17.44 9.29 1.48
C ASP A 18 -17.81 9.05 0.02
N ASP A 19 -17.67 10.06 -0.83
CA ASP A 19 -17.91 9.98 -2.27
C ASP A 19 -16.90 9.05 -2.98
N GLN A 20 -15.62 9.13 -2.61
CA GLN A 20 -14.59 8.24 -3.12
C GLN A 20 -14.81 6.81 -2.64
N ARG A 21 -15.13 6.62 -1.35
CA ARG A 21 -15.47 5.31 -0.79
C ARG A 21 -16.64 4.68 -1.54
N ALA A 22 -17.71 5.44 -1.77
CA ALA A 22 -18.88 4.97 -2.51
C ALA A 22 -18.53 4.54 -3.94
N LEU A 23 -17.59 5.23 -4.60
CA LEU A 23 -17.11 4.86 -5.93
C LEU A 23 -16.40 3.48 -5.94
N PHE A 24 -15.52 3.23 -4.97
CA PHE A 24 -14.85 1.94 -4.80
C PHE A 24 -15.88 0.82 -4.53
N GLU A 25 -16.76 1.02 -3.55
CA GLU A 25 -17.77 0.03 -3.16
C GLU A 25 -18.74 -0.29 -4.30
N LYS A 26 -19.21 0.72 -5.05
CA LYS A 26 -20.07 0.54 -6.24
C LYS A 26 -19.41 -0.36 -7.30
N ASN A 27 -18.09 -0.26 -7.44
CA ASN A 27 -17.29 -1.06 -8.37
C ASN A 27 -16.76 -2.37 -7.76
N GLY A 28 -17.25 -2.76 -6.58
CA GLY A 28 -16.92 -4.05 -5.96
C GLY A 28 -15.51 -4.11 -5.36
N TRP A 29 -14.90 -2.96 -5.10
CA TRP A 29 -13.60 -2.92 -4.43
C TRP A 29 -13.75 -3.10 -2.93
N GLU A 30 -12.89 -3.94 -2.37
CA GLU A 30 -12.67 -4.08 -0.94
C GLU A 30 -11.74 -2.96 -0.45
N ILE A 31 -12.16 -2.28 0.62
CA ILE A 31 -11.38 -1.23 1.27
C ILE A 31 -10.96 -1.75 2.64
N VAL A 32 -9.69 -2.09 2.77
CA VAL A 32 -9.11 -2.61 4.02
C VAL A 32 -8.30 -1.52 4.69
N ASP A 33 -8.55 -1.25 5.97
CA ASP A 33 -7.68 -0.35 6.71
C ASP A 33 -6.31 -1.01 6.93
N SER A 34 -5.24 -0.25 6.67
CA SER A 34 -3.86 -0.71 6.85
C SER A 34 -3.64 -1.16 8.30
N ALA A 35 -2.82 -2.20 8.46
CA ALA A 35 -2.30 -2.56 9.76
C ALA A 35 -1.62 -1.36 10.42
N GLN A 36 -1.59 -1.32 11.75
CA GLN A 36 -0.78 -0.32 12.44
C GLN A 36 0.69 -0.44 11.99
N PRO A 37 1.43 0.67 11.92
CA PRO A 37 2.88 0.59 11.74
C PRO A 37 3.50 -0.17 12.91
N ALA A 38 4.51 -1.01 12.64
CA ALA A 38 5.22 -1.76 13.67
C ALA A 38 6.05 -0.84 14.59
N HIS A 39 6.26 0.42 14.18
CA HIS A 39 7.04 1.42 14.88
C HIS A 39 6.19 2.60 15.32
N ASN A 40 6.41 3.06 16.56
CA ASN A 40 5.68 4.19 17.13
C ASN A 40 6.27 5.57 16.76
N ALA A 41 7.46 5.59 16.14
CA ALA A 41 8.12 6.80 15.68
C ALA A 41 8.82 6.56 14.34
N PRO A 42 8.89 7.58 13.46
CA PRO A 42 9.70 7.49 12.26
C PRO A 42 11.20 7.55 12.62
N PRO A 43 12.11 7.12 11.74
CA PRO A 43 13.55 7.25 11.97
C PRO A 43 13.97 8.72 12.15
N PRO A 44 15.12 8.99 12.80
CA PRO A 44 15.67 10.34 12.87
C PRO A 44 15.75 11.00 11.50
N LEU A 45 15.45 12.30 11.43
CA LEU A 45 15.46 13.11 10.20
C LEU A 45 14.42 12.71 9.13
N CYS A 46 13.58 11.70 9.37
CA CYS A 46 12.47 11.37 8.51
C CYS A 46 11.37 12.43 8.63
N TYR A 47 11.06 13.11 7.53
CA TYR A 47 9.96 14.07 7.44
C TYR A 47 8.60 13.44 7.09
N SER A 48 8.58 12.12 6.90
CA SER A 48 7.36 11.34 6.66
C SER A 48 6.84 10.72 7.96
N SER A 49 5.63 10.18 7.91
CA SER A 49 5.00 9.54 9.06
C SER A 49 5.38 8.05 9.19
N VAL A 50 5.12 7.47 10.36
CA VAL A 50 5.16 6.01 10.58
C VAL A 50 4.35 5.19 9.57
N TRP A 51 3.35 5.81 8.93
CA TRP A 51 2.57 5.19 7.84
C TRP A 51 3.36 4.94 6.56
N LEU A 52 4.67 5.19 6.50
CA LEU A 52 5.51 4.59 5.46
C LEU A 52 5.42 3.05 5.46
N SER A 53 4.95 2.43 6.55
CA SER A 53 4.58 1.01 6.61
C SER A 53 3.71 0.56 5.44
N MET A 54 2.72 1.36 5.03
CA MET A 54 1.81 1.03 3.92
C MET A 54 2.36 1.40 2.53
N ASN A 55 3.56 2.00 2.47
CA ASN A 55 4.24 2.43 1.24
C ASN A 55 4.98 1.25 0.60
N VAL A 56 4.22 0.23 0.23
CA VAL A 56 4.68 -1.03 -0.34
C VAL A 56 4.86 -0.93 -1.85
N LEU A 57 5.66 -1.82 -2.43
CA LEU A 57 5.79 -1.94 -3.89
C LEU A 57 5.15 -3.25 -4.35
N VAL A 58 4.03 -3.14 -5.07
CA VAL A 58 3.38 -4.29 -5.70
C VAL A 58 4.14 -4.63 -6.98
N LEU A 59 4.64 -5.87 -7.08
CA LEU A 59 5.33 -6.37 -8.27
C LEU A 59 4.32 -6.87 -9.31
N ASP A 60 3.35 -7.65 -8.84
CA ASP A 60 2.23 -8.15 -9.63
C ASP A 60 0.99 -8.36 -8.72
N GLN A 61 -0.08 -8.93 -9.26
CA GLN A 61 -1.35 -9.10 -8.53
C GLN A 61 -1.28 -10.07 -7.34
N LYS A 62 -0.17 -10.78 -7.16
CA LYS A 62 0.07 -11.76 -6.09
C LYS A 62 1.28 -11.41 -5.24
N THR A 63 2.28 -10.70 -5.75
CA THR A 63 3.54 -10.50 -5.03
C THR A 63 3.78 -9.03 -4.68
N VAL A 64 4.17 -8.77 -3.43
CA VAL A 64 4.37 -7.41 -2.88
C VAL A 64 5.63 -7.33 -2.03
N CYS A 65 6.43 -6.28 -2.27
CA CYS A 65 7.55 -5.94 -1.42
C CYS A 65 7.08 -5.07 -0.24
N VAL A 66 7.47 -5.46 0.97
CA VAL A 66 7.15 -4.74 2.22
C VAL A 66 8.45 -4.47 2.97
N GLU A 67 8.57 -3.33 3.65
CA GLU A 67 9.73 -3.08 4.49
C GLU A 67 9.81 -4.15 5.59
N LYS A 68 10.99 -4.77 5.73
CA LYS A 68 11.23 -5.96 6.55
C LYS A 68 10.83 -5.82 8.01
N SER A 69 10.96 -4.63 8.60
CA SER A 69 10.61 -4.39 10.00
C SER A 69 9.13 -4.07 10.23
N GLU A 70 8.34 -3.81 9.17
CA GLU A 70 6.90 -3.53 9.25
C GLU A 70 6.08 -4.82 9.28
N VAL A 71 6.36 -5.66 10.29
CA VAL A 71 5.87 -7.05 10.40
C VAL A 71 4.35 -7.18 10.40
N TRP A 72 3.62 -6.21 10.96
CA TRP A 72 2.15 -6.23 10.97
C TRP A 72 1.55 -5.96 9.59
N GLN A 73 2.23 -5.12 8.79
CA GLN A 73 1.80 -4.87 7.41
C GLN A 73 2.11 -6.07 6.51
N ALA A 74 3.24 -6.74 6.74
CA ALA A 74 3.57 -7.99 6.08
C ALA A 74 2.53 -9.08 6.41
N GLU A 75 2.22 -9.30 7.68
CA GLU A 75 1.22 -10.30 8.10
C GLU A 75 -0.18 -9.99 7.53
N GLN A 76 -0.58 -8.72 7.48
CA GLN A 76 -1.85 -8.32 6.88
C GLN A 76 -1.90 -8.67 5.38
N LEU A 77 -0.86 -8.34 4.63
CA LEU A 77 -0.82 -8.59 3.19
C LEU A 77 -0.77 -10.09 2.87
N ASP A 78 -0.06 -10.88 3.66
CA ASP A 78 -0.05 -12.35 3.59
C ASP A 78 -1.47 -12.92 3.78
N LYS A 79 -2.19 -12.48 4.82
CA LYS A 79 -3.58 -12.88 5.07
C LYS A 79 -4.56 -12.45 3.97
N LEU A 80 -4.24 -11.37 3.25
CA LEU A 80 -5.00 -10.90 2.08
C LEU A 80 -4.65 -11.67 0.79
N GLY A 81 -3.78 -12.68 0.89
CA GLY A 81 -3.41 -13.59 -0.19
C GLY A 81 -2.23 -13.12 -1.04
N MET A 82 -1.44 -12.17 -0.55
CA MET A 82 -0.22 -11.71 -1.23
C MET A 82 1.00 -12.50 -0.76
N GLU A 83 1.88 -12.88 -1.69
CA GLU A 83 3.25 -13.28 -1.39
C GLU A 83 4.06 -12.05 -0.99
N VAL A 84 4.48 -12.01 0.27
CA VAL A 84 5.24 -10.88 0.82
C VAL A 84 6.73 -11.10 0.70
N LEU A 85 7.41 -10.19 0.02
CA LEU A 85 8.87 -10.12 -0.07
C LEU A 85 9.39 -9.05 0.90
N PRO A 86 10.03 -9.44 2.02
CA PRO A 86 10.59 -8.47 2.95
C PRO A 86 11.84 -7.81 2.35
N VAL A 87 11.89 -6.48 2.39
CA VAL A 87 13.03 -5.68 1.91
C VAL A 87 13.58 -4.82 3.04
N ASP A 88 14.87 -4.93 3.30
CA ASP A 88 15.55 -4.12 4.31
C ASP A 88 15.79 -2.70 3.76
N LEU A 89 14.89 -1.78 4.11
CA LEU A 89 14.89 -0.39 3.60
C LEU A 89 14.70 0.64 4.72
N ARG A 90 14.70 0.23 5.99
CA ARG A 90 14.33 1.11 7.11
C ARG A 90 15.22 2.35 7.20
N ASP A 91 16.52 2.21 6.95
CA ASP A 91 17.46 3.33 7.01
C ASP A 91 17.19 4.40 5.94
N ALA A 92 16.61 4.02 4.79
CA ALA A 92 16.28 4.96 3.73
C ALA A 92 15.03 5.80 4.04
N TYR A 93 14.21 5.41 5.02
CA TYR A 93 13.03 6.19 5.43
C TYR A 93 13.42 7.59 5.93
N ALA A 94 14.64 7.78 6.43
CA ALA A 94 15.16 9.10 6.80
C ALA A 94 15.08 10.12 5.65
N PHE A 95 15.12 9.66 4.39
CA PHE A 95 14.96 10.51 3.19
C PHE A 95 13.50 10.75 2.81
N GLY A 96 12.54 10.30 3.63
CA GLY A 96 11.11 10.60 3.48
C GLY A 96 10.32 9.63 2.60
N GLY A 97 10.92 8.53 2.12
CA GLY A 97 10.27 7.58 1.22
C GLY A 97 10.30 6.13 1.70
N GLY A 98 9.26 5.37 1.34
CA GLY A 98 9.26 3.91 1.40
C GLY A 98 9.51 3.30 0.00
N LEU A 99 9.17 2.03 -0.18
CA LEU A 99 9.46 1.27 -1.41
C LEU A 99 8.84 1.92 -2.65
N HIS A 100 7.55 2.30 -2.58
CA HIS A 100 6.88 2.96 -3.70
C HIS A 100 7.47 4.35 -3.98
N CYS A 101 7.77 5.14 -2.94
CA CYS A 101 8.36 6.47 -3.13
C CYS A 101 9.75 6.44 -3.77
N CYS A 102 10.52 5.37 -3.53
CA CYS A 102 11.88 5.21 -4.05
C CYS A 102 11.94 4.56 -5.44
N THR A 103 10.80 4.27 -6.07
CA THR A 103 10.72 3.59 -7.36
C THR A 103 9.81 4.32 -8.33
N ALA A 104 10.04 4.07 -9.62
CA ALA A 104 9.16 4.49 -10.71
C ALA A 104 9.03 3.33 -11.69
N ASP A 105 7.84 2.75 -11.79
CA ASP A 105 7.54 1.61 -12.64
C ASP A 105 7.43 2.05 -14.11
N VAL A 106 8.55 1.96 -14.83
CA VAL A 106 8.63 2.35 -16.25
C VAL A 106 7.91 1.38 -17.20
N ARG A 107 7.67 0.14 -16.76
CA ARG A 107 6.99 -0.89 -17.55
C ARG A 107 6.37 -1.95 -16.63
N ARG A 108 5.09 -2.24 -16.87
CA ARG A 108 4.36 -3.42 -16.36
C ARG A 108 3.72 -4.14 -17.54
N GLU A 109 3.66 -5.47 -17.47
CA GLU A 109 2.96 -6.26 -18.49
C GLU A 109 1.44 -6.20 -18.26
N GLY A 110 0.67 -5.96 -19.32
CA GLY A 110 -0.78 -5.86 -19.24
C GLY A 110 -1.39 -5.03 -20.37
N THR A 111 -2.70 -4.85 -20.30
CA THR A 111 -3.48 -4.00 -21.21
C THR A 111 -4.11 -2.82 -20.46
N CYS A 112 -4.61 -1.82 -21.21
CA CYS A 112 -5.41 -0.76 -20.61
C CYS A 112 -6.80 -1.31 -20.25
N GLU A 113 -7.15 -1.31 -18.97
CA GLU A 113 -8.38 -1.87 -18.43
C GLU A 113 -9.12 -0.82 -17.58
N ASP A 114 -10.46 -0.86 -17.61
CA ASP A 114 -11.31 -0.03 -16.76
C ASP A 114 -11.75 -0.82 -15.52
N TYR A 115 -11.24 -0.43 -14.36
CA TYR A 115 -11.59 -1.01 -13.07
C TYR A 115 -12.73 -0.26 -12.34
N PHE A 116 -13.29 0.78 -12.95
CA PHE A 116 -14.39 1.59 -12.43
C PHE A 116 -15.48 1.82 -13.49
N PRO A 117 -16.07 0.77 -14.09
CA PRO A 117 -17.08 0.94 -15.14
C PRO A 117 -18.39 1.58 -14.66
N LYS A 118 -18.64 1.64 -13.35
CA LYS A 118 -19.86 2.19 -12.76
C LYS A 118 -19.62 3.60 -12.21
N GLN A 119 -19.28 4.54 -13.07
CA GLN A 119 -19.11 5.96 -12.68
C GLN A 119 -20.47 6.65 -12.48
N PRO A 120 -20.54 7.84 -11.87
CA PRO A 120 -21.76 8.66 -11.83
C PRO A 120 -22.36 8.91 -13.20
#